data_AF-A0A0M3RES6-F1
#
_entry.id   AF-A0A0M3RES6-F1
#
_cell.length_a   1.000
_cell.length_b   1.000
_cell.length_c   1.000
_cell.angle_alpha   90.00
_cell.angle_beta   90.00
_cell.angle_gamma   90.00
#
_symmetry.space_group_name_H-M   'P 1'
#
loop_
_entity.id
_entity.type
_entity.pdbx_description
1 polymer ?
#
loop_
_entity_poly.entity_id
_entity_poly.type
_entity_poly.pdbx_seq_one_letter_code
_entity_poly.pdbx_strand_id
1 'polypeptide(L)'
;MLKGLINKLLSPTIQQPVKEKTISTNEIEAIVEAKLKEHAATLEKPEAAPNGKDEDYSLTDKQIDFALSLLDKVKNEYILVTDPANLTLKDLNKLIAYNKFKNKGILINLAKKGVIKKI
;
A
#
# COMPACT_ATOMS: atom_id res chain seq x y z
N MET A 1 -70.39 -31.17 12.67
CA MET A 1 -69.38 -32.03 12.01
C MET A 1 -67.98 -31.40 12.15
N LEU A 2 -67.36 -31.50 13.33
CA LEU A 2 -66.08 -30.85 13.64
C LEU A 2 -65.16 -31.80 14.43
N LYS A 3 -64.99 -33.05 13.95
CA LYS A 3 -64.06 -34.03 14.53
C LYS A 3 -62.98 -34.48 13.52
N GLY A 4 -62.58 -33.58 12.63
CA GLY A 4 -61.63 -33.89 11.54
C GLY A 4 -60.35 -33.04 11.52
N LEU A 5 -60.24 -31.97 12.31
CA LEU A 5 -59.10 -31.03 12.21
C LEU A 5 -57.99 -31.22 13.25
N ILE A 6 -58.20 -31.96 14.34
CA ILE A 6 -57.19 -32.08 15.41
C ILE A 6 -56.15 -33.18 15.18
N ASN A 7 -56.39 -34.15 14.28
CA ASN A 7 -55.43 -35.22 14.00
C ASN A 7 -54.26 -34.81 13.09
N LYS A 8 -54.24 -33.57 12.58
CA LYS A 8 -53.13 -33.05 11.77
C LYS A 8 -52.13 -32.18 12.52
N LEU A 9 -52.35 -31.92 13.82
CA LEU A 9 -51.44 -31.10 14.64
C LEU A 9 -50.49 -31.89 15.55
N LEU A 10 -50.56 -33.22 15.56
CA LEU A 10 -49.79 -34.10 16.45
C LEU A 10 -48.95 -35.14 15.70
N SER A 11 -48.66 -34.92 14.42
CA SER A 11 -47.61 -35.68 13.75
C SER A 11 -46.26 -35.08 14.15
N PRO A 12 -45.31 -35.86 14.71
CA PRO A 12 -43.94 -35.40 14.83
C PRO A 12 -43.41 -35.28 13.41
N THR A 13 -43.32 -34.05 12.90
CA THR A 13 -42.41 -33.77 11.78
C THR A 13 -41.04 -34.19 12.26
N ILE A 14 -40.56 -35.31 11.74
CA ILE A 14 -39.16 -35.70 11.84
C ILE A 14 -38.39 -34.52 11.24
N GLN A 15 -37.85 -33.68 12.11
CA GLN A 15 -36.87 -32.70 11.75
C GLN A 15 -35.70 -33.52 11.22
N GLN A 16 -35.55 -33.55 9.90
CA GLN A 16 -34.29 -33.97 9.30
C GLN A 16 -33.22 -33.11 9.98
N PRO A 17 -32.16 -33.70 10.55
CA PRO A 17 -31.07 -32.90 11.04
C PRO A 17 -30.56 -32.11 9.84
N VAL A 18 -30.71 -30.78 9.92
CA VAL A 18 -29.94 -29.88 9.07
C VAL A 18 -28.50 -30.30 9.33
N LYS A 19 -27.88 -30.97 8.35
CA LYS A 19 -26.45 -31.25 8.36
C LYS A 19 -25.78 -29.89 8.35
N GLU A 20 -25.57 -29.33 9.53
CA GLU A 20 -24.50 -28.39 9.77
C GLU A 20 -23.28 -29.07 9.18
N LYS A 21 -22.78 -28.54 8.07
CA LYS A 21 -21.46 -28.90 7.58
C LYS A 21 -20.54 -28.49 8.70
N THR A 22 -20.21 -29.45 9.56
CA THR A 22 -19.07 -29.41 10.45
C THR A 22 -17.88 -29.24 9.52
N ILE A 23 -17.51 -27.97 9.28
CA ILE A 23 -16.29 -27.62 8.57
C ILE A 23 -15.20 -28.33 9.37
N SER A 24 -14.65 -29.41 8.80
CA SER A 24 -13.68 -30.21 9.51
C SER A 24 -12.46 -29.34 9.74
N THR A 25 -11.80 -29.50 10.89
CA THR A 25 -10.57 -28.77 11.22
C THR A 25 -9.54 -28.86 10.09
N ASN A 26 -9.50 -30.00 9.38
CA ASN A 26 -8.67 -30.21 8.21
C ASN A 26 -8.96 -29.26 7.05
N GLU A 27 -10.22 -28.89 6.80
CA GLU A 27 -10.55 -27.91 5.77
C GLU A 27 -10.09 -26.50 6.17
N ILE A 28 -10.19 -26.16 7.46
CA ILE A 28 -9.70 -24.88 7.99
C ILE A 28 -8.17 -24.81 7.87
N GLU A 29 -7.48 -25.87 8.28
CA GLU A 29 -6.02 -25.98 8.18
C GLU A 29 -5.56 -25.89 6.72
N ALA A 30 -6.25 -26.58 5.80
CA ALA A 30 -5.95 -26.50 4.37
C ALA A 30 -6.20 -25.09 3.79
N ILE A 31 -7.24 -24.38 4.23
CA ILE A 31 -7.50 -23.00 3.81
C ILE A 31 -6.42 -22.04 4.37
N VAL A 32 -6.03 -22.23 5.63
CA VAL A 32 -4.97 -21.44 6.26
C VAL A 32 -3.63 -21.71 5.59
N GLU A 33 -3.30 -22.97 5.31
CA GLU A 33 -2.08 -23.36 4.60
C GLU A 33 -2.08 -22.83 3.16
N ALA A 34 -3.20 -22.95 2.44
CA ALA A 34 -3.33 -22.41 1.09
C ALA A 34 -3.15 -20.88 1.07
N LYS A 35 -3.75 -20.16 2.03
CA LYS A 35 -3.55 -18.71 2.16
C LYS A 35 -2.14 -18.35 2.58
N LEU A 36 -1.54 -19.07 3.53
CA LEU A 36 -0.14 -18.85 3.93
C LEU A 36 0.81 -19.09 2.75
N LYS A 37 0.53 -20.10 1.92
CA LYS A 37 1.30 -20.42 0.72
C LYS A 37 1.12 -19.37 -0.39
N GLU A 38 -0.08 -18.86 -0.58
CA GLU A 38 -0.38 -17.75 -1.50
C GLU A 38 0.33 -16.46 -1.05
N HIS A 39 0.27 -16.15 0.26
CA HIS A 39 0.98 -15.01 0.83
C HIS A 39 2.51 -15.20 0.75
N ALA A 40 3.04 -16.40 1.02
CA ALA A 40 4.47 -16.69 0.88
C ALA A 40 4.96 -16.57 -0.57
N ALA A 41 4.18 -17.07 -1.54
CA ALA A 41 4.49 -16.93 -2.97
C ALA A 41 4.41 -15.47 -3.46
N THR A 42 3.59 -14.64 -2.80
CA THR A 42 3.51 -13.20 -3.08
C THR A 42 4.67 -12.41 -2.43
N LEU A 43 5.24 -12.91 -1.33
CA LEU A 43 6.39 -12.32 -0.64
C LEU A 43 7.74 -12.64 -1.31
N GLU A 44 7.78 -13.59 -2.25
CA GLU A 44 8.95 -13.80 -3.12
C GLU A 44 9.06 -12.78 -4.26
N LYS A 45 8.21 -11.75 -4.29
CA LYS A 45 8.61 -10.49 -4.90
C LYS A 45 9.27 -9.66 -3.79
N PRO A 46 10.62 -9.71 -3.65
CA PRO A 46 11.28 -8.76 -2.77
C PRO A 46 10.94 -7.37 -3.30
N GLU A 47 10.12 -6.63 -2.58
CA GLU A 47 10.35 -5.20 -2.44
C GLU A 47 11.75 -5.10 -1.86
N ALA A 48 12.72 -5.02 -2.75
CA ALA A 48 14.10 -4.82 -2.39
C ALA A 48 14.14 -3.57 -1.49
N ALA A 49 14.37 -3.77 -0.20
CA ALA A 49 15.01 -2.74 0.59
C ALA A 49 16.31 -2.42 -0.18
N PRO A 50 16.49 -1.18 -0.69
CA PRO A 50 17.69 -0.87 -1.44
C PRO A 50 18.86 -0.84 -0.45
N ASN A 51 19.50 -2.00 -0.28
CA ASN A 51 20.86 -2.07 0.22
C ASN A 51 21.72 -1.26 -0.74
N GLY A 52 22.40 -0.26 -0.17
CA GLY A 52 22.92 0.89 -0.91
C GLY A 52 23.92 0.54 -2.01
N LYS A 53 23.75 1.25 -3.13
CA LYS A 53 24.82 1.97 -3.86
C LYS A 53 24.31 2.69 -5.11
N ASP A 54 23.09 2.40 -5.55
CA ASP A 54 22.45 3.09 -6.66
C ASP A 54 21.25 3.91 -6.13
N GLU A 55 21.42 5.21 -5.94
CA GLU A 55 20.33 6.13 -5.52
C GLU A 55 19.73 6.90 -6.71
N ASP A 56 20.06 6.48 -7.93
CA ASP A 56 19.61 7.07 -9.19
C ASP A 56 18.32 6.42 -9.72
N TYR A 57 17.60 5.69 -8.88
CA TYR A 57 16.28 5.15 -9.22
C TYR A 57 15.23 6.28 -9.37
N SER A 58 14.37 6.10 -10.37
CA SER A 58 13.16 6.90 -10.56
C SER A 58 12.23 6.78 -9.36
N LEU A 59 11.54 7.86 -9.02
CA LEU A 59 10.55 7.88 -7.96
C LEU A 59 9.26 7.15 -8.35
N THR A 60 8.59 6.56 -7.37
CA THR A 60 7.17 6.15 -7.51
C THR A 60 6.26 7.37 -7.55
N ASP A 61 5.04 7.26 -8.08
CA ASP A 61 4.08 8.37 -8.15
C ASP A 61 3.86 9.06 -6.79
N LYS A 62 3.68 8.26 -5.72
CA LYS A 62 3.54 8.78 -4.35
C LYS A 62 4.76 9.57 -3.89
N GLN A 63 5.96 9.15 -4.29
CA GLN A 63 7.20 9.86 -3.96
C GLN A 63 7.36 11.15 -4.77
N ILE A 64 6.90 11.17 -6.03
CA ILE A 64 6.83 12.38 -6.85
C ILE A 64 5.89 13.39 -6.20
N ASP A 65 4.67 12.98 -5.85
CA ASP A 65 3.70 13.85 -5.16
C ASP A 65 4.27 14.43 -3.87
N PHE A 66 4.96 13.58 -3.09
CA PHE A 66 5.62 14.03 -1.88
C PHE A 66 6.75 15.03 -2.19
N ALA A 67 7.60 14.79 -3.19
CA ALA A 67 8.65 15.72 -3.60
C ALA A 67 8.08 17.09 -4.01
N LEU A 68 7.00 17.10 -4.79
CA LEU A 68 6.30 18.31 -5.21
C LEU A 68 5.72 19.08 -4.01
N SER A 69 5.14 18.38 -3.03
CA SER A 69 4.66 19.02 -1.79
C SER A 69 5.77 19.70 -0.98
N LEU A 70 7.01 19.20 -1.05
CA LEU A 70 8.16 19.80 -0.39
C LEU A 70 8.65 21.05 -1.13
N LEU A 71 8.57 21.03 -2.47
CA LEU A 71 8.91 22.17 -3.33
C LEU A 71 7.91 23.32 -3.22
N ASP A 72 6.63 23.03 -3.01
CA ASP A 72 5.59 24.06 -2.82
C ASP A 72 5.94 25.01 -1.65
N LYS A 73 6.64 24.50 -0.63
CA LYS A 73 7.10 25.29 0.53
C LYS A 73 8.22 26.28 0.21
N VAL A 74 8.88 26.16 -0.94
CA VAL A 74 9.96 27.05 -1.40
C VAL A 74 9.64 27.74 -2.73
N LYS A 75 8.41 27.64 -3.21
CA LYS A 75 7.98 28.19 -4.51
C LYS A 75 8.17 29.70 -4.67
N ASN A 76 8.30 30.42 -3.56
CA ASN A 76 8.55 31.87 -3.57
C ASN A 76 10.00 32.21 -3.99
N GLU A 77 10.93 31.26 -3.83
CA GLU A 77 12.35 31.46 -4.12
C GLU A 77 12.86 30.53 -5.23
N TYR A 78 12.26 29.35 -5.41
CA TYR A 78 12.71 28.33 -6.35
C TYR A 78 11.55 27.69 -7.10
N ILE A 79 11.77 27.40 -8.38
CA ILE A 79 10.87 26.60 -9.23
C ILE A 79 11.52 25.30 -9.65
N LEU A 80 10.71 24.27 -9.85
CA LEU A 80 11.14 23.04 -10.51
C LEU A 80 11.37 23.31 -12.01
N VAL A 81 12.48 22.84 -12.56
CA VAL A 81 12.81 23.01 -13.99
C VAL A 81 13.04 21.70 -14.72
N THR A 82 13.10 20.58 -13.99
CA THR A 82 13.06 19.24 -14.57
C THR A 82 11.63 18.69 -14.57
N ASP A 83 11.34 17.78 -15.48
CA ASP A 83 10.12 16.96 -15.40
C ASP A 83 10.09 16.23 -14.03
N PRO A 84 8.97 16.26 -13.28
CA PRO A 84 8.81 15.52 -12.04
C PRO A 84 9.14 14.02 -12.16
N ALA A 85 8.88 13.40 -13.33
CA ALA A 85 9.18 11.99 -13.58
C ALA A 85 10.70 11.70 -13.61
N ASN A 86 11.53 12.72 -13.83
CA ASN A 86 12.99 12.63 -13.84
C ASN A 86 13.61 12.87 -12.46
N LEU A 87 12.81 13.12 -11.42
CA LEU A 87 13.33 13.23 -10.06
C LEU A 87 13.89 11.88 -9.61
N THR A 88 15.03 11.94 -8.93
CA THR A 88 15.69 10.76 -8.35
C THR A 88 15.43 10.68 -6.86
N LEU A 89 15.62 9.49 -6.28
CA LEU A 89 15.60 9.30 -4.83
C LEU A 89 16.57 10.25 -4.11
N LYS A 90 17.73 10.51 -4.69
CA LYS A 90 18.72 11.47 -4.17
C LYS A 90 18.20 12.90 -4.12
N ASP A 91 17.41 13.33 -5.10
CA ASP A 91 16.80 14.66 -5.12
C ASP A 91 15.69 14.77 -4.06
N LEU A 92 14.85 13.73 -3.94
CA LEU A 92 13.86 13.65 -2.87
C LEU A 92 14.52 13.69 -1.48
N ASN A 93 15.57 12.92 -1.25
CA ASN A 93 16.31 12.91 0.01
C ASN A 93 16.86 14.30 0.36
N LYS A 94 17.37 15.03 -0.63
CA LYS A 94 17.80 16.44 -0.47
C LYS A 94 16.63 17.35 -0.11
N LEU A 95 15.49 17.24 -0.80
CA LEU A 95 14.30 18.04 -0.49
C LEU A 95 13.79 17.79 0.94
N ILE A 96 13.78 16.52 1.39
CA ILE A 96 13.44 16.14 2.77
C ILE A 96 14.44 16.76 3.75
N ALA A 97 15.74 16.62 3.49
CA ALA A 97 16.79 17.17 4.34
C ALA A 97 16.71 18.69 4.45
N TYR A 98 16.43 19.42 3.35
CA TYR A 98 16.18 20.85 3.42
C TYR A 98 14.94 21.16 4.28
N ASN A 99 13.84 20.43 4.08
CA ASN A 99 12.63 20.69 4.85
C ASN A 99 12.83 20.50 6.37
N LYS A 100 13.67 19.52 6.76
CA LYS A 100 14.01 19.22 8.16
C LYS A 100 15.01 20.19 8.76
N PHE A 101 16.09 20.51 8.05
CA PHE A 101 17.25 21.24 8.60
C PHE A 101 17.39 22.69 8.12
N LYS A 102 16.62 23.10 7.11
CA LYS A 102 16.66 24.43 6.48
C LYS A 102 18.05 24.85 5.95
N ASN A 103 18.90 23.88 5.62
CA ASN A 103 20.23 24.15 5.07
C ASN A 103 20.14 24.61 3.60
N LYS A 104 20.34 25.91 3.35
CA LYS A 104 20.29 26.52 2.01
C LYS A 104 21.28 25.91 1.01
N GLY A 105 22.40 25.35 1.48
CA GLY A 105 23.38 24.67 0.63
C GLY A 105 22.78 23.50 -0.15
N ILE A 106 21.73 22.88 0.36
CA ILE A 106 21.01 21.79 -0.32
C ILE A 106 20.26 22.31 -1.55
N LEU A 107 19.54 23.44 -1.41
CA LEU A 107 18.85 24.07 -2.54
C LEU A 107 19.85 24.56 -3.60
N ILE A 108 20.99 25.11 -3.17
CA ILE A 108 22.08 25.48 -4.08
C ILE A 108 22.60 24.25 -4.85
N ASN A 109 22.75 23.11 -4.19
CA ASN A 109 23.19 21.88 -4.84
C ASN A 109 22.16 21.36 -5.85
N LEU A 110 20.88 21.35 -5.49
CA LEU A 110 19.79 20.99 -6.40
C LEU A 110 19.73 21.95 -7.61
N ALA A 111 19.97 23.25 -7.38
CA ALA A 111 20.02 24.24 -8.44
C ALA A 111 21.21 24.04 -9.38
N LYS A 112 22.41 23.76 -8.83
CA LYS A 112 23.60 23.42 -9.63
C LYS A 112 23.43 22.14 -10.46
N LYS A 113 22.67 21.16 -9.95
CA LYS A 113 22.31 19.94 -10.69
C LYS A 113 21.28 20.23 -11.80
N GLY A 114 20.60 21.38 -11.78
CA GLY A 114 19.55 21.72 -12.74
C GLY A 114 18.19 21.12 -12.41
N VAL A 115 17.95 20.69 -11.17
CA VAL A 115 16.64 20.18 -10.73
C VAL A 115 15.68 21.35 -10.49
N ILE A 116 16.17 22.38 -9.81
CA ILE A 116 15.42 23.60 -9.49
C ILE A 116 16.16 24.84 -9.99
N LYS A 117 15.46 25.96 -10.11
CA LYS A 117 16.05 27.25 -10.46
C LYS A 117 15.54 28.32 -9.51
N LYS A 118 16.44 29.22 -9.09
CA LYS A 118 16.06 30.39 -8.29
C LYS A 118 15.29 31.39 -9.16
N ILE A 119 14.20 31.93 -8.63
CA ILE A 119 13.41 33.01 -9.25
C ILE A 119 14.14 34.34 -9.10
#